data_AF-A0A8E2EVK5-F1
#
_entry.id   AF-A0A8E2EVK5-F1
#
_cell.length_a   1.000
_cell.length_b   1.000
_cell.length_c   1.000
_cell.angle_alpha   90.00
_cell.angle_beta   90.00
_cell.angle_gamma   90.00
#
_symmetry.space_group_name_H-M   'P 1'
#
loop_
_entity.id
_entity.type
_entity.pdbx_description
1 polymer ?
#
loop_
_entity_poly.entity_id
_entity_poly.type
_entity_poly.pdbx_seq_one_letter_code
_entity_poly.pdbx_strand_id
1 'polypeptide(L)'
;LLALPVELQKDIIDFLDFPSKQALRSTSHHFFIITKRPTHGELLVIEQSAWAIERRLYACKDCIRLRPSHKFADAMRKGPKGLNGRQPHKRFCIDCGLHPKPRTTRYSPGARIEVEGKRYVLCNICKLF
;
A
#
# COMPACT_ATOMS: atom_id res chain seq x y z
N LEU A 1 -16.75 -4.07 -22.73
CA LEU A 1 -15.46 -4.70 -22.36
C LEU A 1 -15.58 -6.22 -22.19
N LEU A 2 -16.57 -6.73 -21.43
CA LEU A 2 -16.72 -8.19 -21.20
C LEU A 2 -17.03 -9.03 -22.44
N ALA A 3 -17.56 -8.43 -23.51
CA ALA A 3 -17.82 -9.12 -24.78
C ALA A 3 -16.56 -9.31 -25.65
N LEU A 4 -15.42 -8.73 -25.27
CA LEU A 4 -14.16 -8.88 -26.01
C LEU A 4 -13.43 -10.16 -25.58
N PRO A 5 -12.66 -10.81 -26.48
CA PRO A 5 -11.69 -11.83 -26.11
C PRO A 5 -10.70 -11.35 -25.01
N VAL A 6 -10.23 -12.27 -24.18
CA VAL A 6 -9.39 -11.93 -23.01
C VAL A 6 -8.05 -11.33 -23.41
N GLU A 7 -7.54 -11.66 -24.60
CA GLU A 7 -6.33 -11.12 -25.20
C GLU A 7 -6.50 -9.61 -25.43
N LEU A 8 -7.58 -9.19 -26.10
CA LEU A 8 -7.87 -7.78 -26.33
C LEU A 8 -8.14 -7.03 -25.02
N GLN A 9 -8.73 -7.70 -24.02
CA GLN A 9 -8.89 -7.09 -22.71
C GLN A 9 -7.55 -6.84 -22.03
N LYS A 10 -6.59 -7.78 -22.12
CA LYS A 10 -5.23 -7.61 -21.58
C LYS A 10 -4.49 -6.49 -22.28
N ASP A 11 -4.59 -6.41 -23.61
CA ASP A 11 -3.98 -5.32 -24.39
C ASP A 11 -4.51 -3.96 -23.93
N ILE A 12 -5.85 -3.82 -23.81
CA ILE A 12 -6.47 -2.60 -23.28
C ILE A 12 -5.97 -2.29 -21.87
N ILE A 13 -5.92 -3.30 -21.00
CA ILE A 13 -5.43 -3.14 -19.62
C ILE A 13 -4.00 -2.62 -19.62
N ASP A 14 -3.12 -3.10 -20.48
CA ASP A 14 -1.71 -2.70 -20.49
C ASP A 14 -1.52 -1.20 -20.79
N PHE A 15 -2.39 -0.61 -21.62
CA PHE A 15 -2.42 0.82 -21.92
C PHE A 15 -3.00 1.71 -20.79
N LEU A 16 -3.64 1.13 -19.78
CA LEU A 16 -4.22 1.91 -18.68
C LEU A 16 -3.14 2.43 -17.71
N ASP A 17 -3.36 3.63 -17.18
CA ASP A 17 -2.58 4.14 -16.05
C ASP A 17 -2.88 3.35 -14.77
N PHE A 18 -2.04 3.51 -13.74
CA PHE A 18 -2.20 2.75 -12.51
C PHE A 18 -3.56 2.97 -11.82
N PRO A 19 -4.06 4.21 -11.66
CA PRO A 19 -5.38 4.44 -11.10
C PRO A 19 -6.50 3.72 -11.87
N SER A 20 -6.49 3.77 -13.20
CA SER A 20 -7.51 3.11 -14.03
C SER A 20 -7.39 1.59 -13.95
N LYS A 21 -6.17 1.03 -13.94
CA LYS A 21 -5.94 -0.41 -13.70
C LYS A 21 -6.55 -0.84 -12.36
N GLN A 22 -6.30 -0.08 -11.31
CA GLN A 22 -6.79 -0.40 -9.97
C GLN A 22 -8.32 -0.26 -9.87
N ALA A 23 -8.90 0.77 -10.49
CA ALA A 23 -10.34 0.95 -10.59
C ALA A 23 -10.98 -0.24 -11.33
N LEU A 24 -10.48 -0.59 -12.51
CA LEU A 24 -10.96 -1.72 -13.30
C LEU A 24 -10.85 -3.04 -12.54
N ARG A 25 -9.73 -3.27 -11.85
CA ARG A 25 -9.53 -4.44 -10.98
C ARG A 25 -10.58 -4.56 -9.87
N SER A 26 -11.19 -3.45 -9.45
CA SER A 26 -12.19 -3.40 -8.38
C SER A 26 -13.64 -3.57 -8.84
N THR A 27 -13.92 -3.53 -10.16
CA THR A 27 -15.30 -3.56 -10.67
C THR A 27 -15.87 -4.96 -10.83
N SER A 28 -15.05 -5.98 -11.09
CA SER A 28 -15.51 -7.36 -11.25
C SER A 28 -14.44 -8.39 -10.88
N HIS A 29 -14.90 -9.60 -10.53
CA HIS A 29 -14.01 -10.73 -10.29
C HIS A 29 -13.15 -11.09 -11.51
N HIS A 30 -13.70 -10.96 -12.72
CA HIS A 30 -12.98 -11.22 -13.97
C HIS A 30 -11.78 -10.28 -14.14
N PHE A 31 -12.00 -8.96 -14.05
CA PHE A 31 -10.92 -7.98 -14.12
C PHE A 31 -9.95 -8.06 -12.94
N PHE A 32 -10.40 -8.52 -11.77
CA PHE A 32 -9.53 -8.79 -10.65
C PHE A 32 -8.49 -9.88 -10.97
N ILE A 33 -8.89 -10.93 -11.71
CA ILE A 33 -8.01 -12.04 -12.09
C ILE A 33 -7.06 -11.61 -13.22
N ILE A 34 -7.58 -11.02 -14.28
CA ILE A 34 -6.77 -10.78 -15.49
C ILE A 34 -5.85 -9.55 -15.39
N THR A 35 -6.18 -8.58 -14.54
CA THR A 35 -5.29 -7.44 -14.30
C THR A 35 -4.11 -7.89 -13.45
N LYS A 36 -2.87 -7.68 -13.92
CA LYS A 36 -1.67 -8.03 -13.16
C LYS A 36 -1.63 -7.28 -11.82
N ARG A 37 -1.30 -7.99 -10.73
CA ARG A 37 -1.05 -7.33 -9.44
C ARG A 37 0.28 -6.59 -9.51
N PRO A 38 0.35 -5.31 -9.06
CA PRO A 38 1.60 -4.57 -9.09
C PRO A 38 2.64 -5.22 -8.17
N THR A 39 3.91 -5.12 -8.54
CA THR A 39 5.05 -5.42 -7.67
C THR A 39 5.28 -4.28 -6.69
N HIS A 40 5.98 -4.55 -5.58
CA HIS A 40 6.33 -3.49 -4.65
C HIS A 40 7.22 -2.40 -5.28
N GLY A 41 8.12 -2.78 -6.19
CA GLY A 41 8.96 -1.83 -6.92
C GLY A 41 8.14 -0.87 -7.78
N GLU A 42 7.15 -1.40 -8.51
CA GLU A 42 6.21 -0.57 -9.28
C GLU A 42 5.47 0.42 -8.36
N LEU A 43 5.00 -0.01 -7.19
CA LEU A 43 4.33 0.88 -6.24
C LEU A 43 5.24 2.02 -5.73
N LEU A 44 6.53 1.76 -5.53
CA LEU A 44 7.52 2.76 -5.14
C LEU A 44 7.81 3.79 -6.25
N VAL A 45 7.64 3.40 -7.52
CA VAL A 45 7.71 4.33 -8.65
C VAL A 45 6.42 5.15 -8.70
N ILE A 46 5.25 4.50 -8.59
CA ILE A 46 3.95 5.16 -8.70
C ILE A 46 3.72 6.17 -7.58
N GLU A 47 4.17 5.91 -6.35
CA GLU A 47 4.02 6.86 -5.25
C GLU A 47 4.74 8.20 -5.46
N GLN A 48 5.71 8.25 -6.38
CA GLN A 48 6.40 9.49 -6.78
C GLN A 48 5.66 10.26 -7.88
N SER A 49 4.60 9.69 -8.45
CA SER A 49 3.76 10.39 -9.43
C SER A 49 3.02 11.56 -8.78
N ALA A 50 2.75 12.61 -9.56
CA ALA A 50 1.96 13.76 -9.10
C ALA A 50 0.60 13.33 -8.51
N TRP A 51 -0.07 12.36 -9.14
CA TRP A 51 -1.33 11.79 -8.69
C TRP A 51 -1.25 11.22 -7.26
N ALA A 52 -0.18 10.45 -6.97
CA ALA A 52 0.01 9.83 -5.67
C ALA A 52 0.46 10.83 -4.60
N ILE A 53 1.33 11.77 -4.96
CA ILE A 53 1.81 12.84 -4.07
C ILE A 53 0.65 13.73 -3.63
N GLU A 54 -0.20 14.18 -4.56
CA GLU A 54 -1.39 14.99 -4.28
C GLU A 54 -2.32 14.29 -3.28
N ARG A 55 -2.51 12.97 -3.46
CA ARG A 55 -3.35 12.13 -2.58
C ARG A 55 -2.64 11.61 -1.34
N ARG A 56 -1.36 11.99 -1.14
CA ARG A 56 -0.51 11.56 -0.02
C ARG A 56 -0.48 10.03 0.14
N LEU A 57 -0.30 9.31 -0.97
CA LEU A 57 -0.26 7.86 -1.01
C LEU A 57 1.17 7.33 -0.85
N TYR A 58 1.31 6.19 -0.16
CA TYR A 58 2.59 5.53 0.05
C TYR A 58 2.47 4.01 -0.15
N ALA A 59 3.52 3.40 -0.67
CA ALA A 59 3.63 1.96 -0.86
C ALA A 59 3.87 1.23 0.47
N CYS A 60 3.12 0.15 0.67
CA CYS A 60 3.33 -0.82 1.73
C CYS A 60 3.92 -2.11 1.18
N LYS A 61 5.08 -2.52 1.70
CA LYS A 61 5.77 -3.75 1.26
C LYS A 61 5.04 -5.03 1.63
N ASP A 62 4.22 -5.00 2.68
CA ASP A 62 3.61 -6.21 3.23
C ASP A 62 2.28 -6.54 2.53
N CYS A 63 1.41 -5.55 2.29
CA CYS A 63 0.14 -5.77 1.58
C CYS A 63 0.21 -5.48 0.07
N ILE A 64 1.31 -4.90 -0.43
CA ILE A 64 1.50 -4.57 -1.86
C ILE A 64 0.35 -3.70 -2.36
N ARG A 65 0.12 -2.58 -1.69
CA ARG A 65 -0.91 -1.57 -2.01
C ARG A 65 -0.35 -0.16 -1.72
N LEU A 66 -0.83 0.82 -2.48
CA LEU A 66 -0.74 2.23 -2.07
C LEU A 66 -1.80 2.50 -1.01
N ARG A 67 -1.40 3.14 0.09
CA ARG A 67 -2.29 3.52 1.19
C ARG A 67 -2.16 5.02 1.49
N PRO A 68 -3.23 5.69 1.95
CA PRO A 68 -3.16 7.06 2.41
C PRO A 68 -2.17 7.26 3.56
N SER A 69 -1.66 8.47 3.71
CA SER A 69 -0.73 8.86 4.78
C SER A 69 -1.14 8.40 6.17
N HIS A 70 -2.40 8.60 6.55
CA HIS A 70 -2.92 8.28 7.88
C HIS A 70 -2.94 6.77 8.18
N LYS A 71 -2.69 5.92 7.17
CA LYS A 71 -2.51 4.46 7.35
C LYS A 71 -1.07 4.07 7.64
N PHE A 72 -0.17 5.03 7.87
CA PHE A 72 1.22 4.80 8.24
C PHE A 72 1.56 5.56 9.51
N ALA A 73 2.36 4.93 10.38
CA ALA A 73 2.99 5.65 11.47
C ALA A 73 3.94 6.73 10.95
N ASP A 74 4.14 7.78 11.72
CA ASP A 74 5.00 8.91 11.39
C ASP A 74 6.44 8.48 11.10
N ALA A 75 6.96 7.50 11.85
CA ALA A 75 8.26 6.89 11.60
C ALA A 75 8.37 6.13 10.26
N MET A 76 7.23 5.77 9.65
CA MET A 76 7.19 5.21 8.30
C MET A 76 7.06 6.31 7.24
N ARG A 77 6.59 7.52 7.59
CA ARG A 77 6.42 8.64 6.65
C ARG A 77 7.58 9.64 6.65
N LYS A 78 8.36 9.67 7.72
CA LYS A 78 9.45 10.62 7.97
C LYS A 78 10.81 9.92 7.96
N GLY A 79 11.88 10.71 7.92
CA GLY A 79 13.26 10.23 8.04
C GLY A 79 13.64 9.23 6.93
N PRO A 80 14.42 8.16 7.24
CA PRO A 80 14.92 7.22 6.24
C PRO A 80 13.83 6.50 5.44
N LYS A 81 12.63 6.32 5.98
CA LYS A 81 11.52 5.61 5.33
C LYS A 81 10.53 6.53 4.63
N GLY A 82 10.71 7.84 4.76
CA GLY A 82 9.87 8.82 4.08
C GLY A 82 9.94 8.71 2.56
N LEU A 83 9.09 9.47 1.87
CA LEU A 83 8.97 9.43 0.40
C LEU A 83 10.33 9.59 -0.28
N ASN A 84 11.11 10.58 0.15
CA ASN A 84 12.44 10.89 -0.38
C ASN A 84 13.57 10.30 0.49
N GLY A 85 13.25 9.32 1.35
CA GLY A 85 14.21 8.67 2.23
C GLY A 85 15.07 7.64 1.50
N ARG A 86 16.09 7.12 2.17
CA ARG A 86 16.97 6.05 1.63
C ARG A 86 16.35 4.65 1.69
N GLN A 87 15.27 4.49 2.46
CA GLN A 87 14.65 3.19 2.78
C GLN A 87 13.11 3.19 2.66
N PRO A 88 12.48 3.84 1.65
CA PRO A 88 11.02 3.82 1.48
C PRO A 88 10.52 2.39 1.28
N HIS A 89 11.34 1.52 0.67
CA HIS A 89 11.06 0.11 0.47
C HIS A 89 10.88 -0.71 1.77
N LYS A 90 11.24 -0.17 2.94
CA LYS A 90 11.05 -0.84 4.23
C LYS A 90 9.71 -0.53 4.89
N ARG A 91 8.91 0.40 4.33
CA ARG A 91 7.62 0.81 4.89
C ARG A 91 6.60 -0.31 4.92
N PHE A 92 5.77 -0.26 5.95
CA PHE A 92 4.56 -1.06 6.08
C PHE A 92 3.46 -0.18 6.69
N CYS A 93 2.22 -0.43 6.30
CA CYS A 93 1.07 0.27 6.85
C CYS A 93 0.73 -0.24 8.26
N ILE A 94 -0.06 0.53 8.99
CA ILE A 94 -0.51 0.22 10.35
C ILE A 94 -1.16 -1.16 10.41
N ASP A 95 -2.09 -1.47 9.50
CA ASP A 95 -2.79 -2.76 9.48
C ASP A 95 -1.81 -3.95 9.38
N CYS A 96 -0.77 -3.85 8.53
CA CYS A 96 0.27 -4.87 8.41
C CYS A 96 1.22 -4.89 9.62
N GLY A 97 1.38 -3.74 10.28
CA GLY A 97 2.16 -3.64 11.50
C GLY A 97 1.48 -4.31 12.70
N LEU A 98 0.14 -4.24 12.75
CA LEU A 98 -0.71 -4.88 13.75
C LEU A 98 -0.92 -6.38 13.46
N HIS A 99 -1.01 -6.74 12.19
CA HIS A 99 -1.23 -8.11 11.72
C HIS A 99 -0.04 -8.57 10.87
N PRO A 100 1.12 -8.79 11.48
CA PRO A 100 2.30 -9.22 10.74
C PRO A 100 2.07 -10.60 10.13
N LYS A 101 2.65 -10.82 8.95
CA LYS A 101 2.69 -12.16 8.33
C LYS A 101 3.45 -13.14 9.24
N PRO A 102 3.15 -14.45 9.16
CA PRO A 102 3.93 -15.46 9.87
C PRO A 102 5.43 -15.25 9.70
N ARG A 103 6.20 -15.40 10.78
CA ARG A 103 7.66 -15.23 10.82
C ARG A 103 8.16 -13.81 10.58
N THR A 104 7.29 -12.80 10.66
CA THR A 104 7.70 -11.39 10.67
C THR A 104 7.30 -10.73 11.97
N THR A 105 8.15 -9.84 12.49
CA THR A 105 7.83 -9.00 13.65
C THR A 105 7.66 -7.55 13.16
N ARG A 106 6.64 -6.88 13.70
CA ARG A 106 6.34 -5.47 13.39
C ARG A 106 6.13 -4.70 14.69
N TYR A 107 4.92 -4.24 14.99
CA TYR A 107 4.65 -3.58 16.26
C TYR A 107 4.50 -4.63 17.35
N SER A 108 5.33 -4.55 18.38
CA SER A 108 5.22 -5.40 19.57
C SER A 108 4.13 -4.85 20.49
N PRO A 109 3.42 -5.70 21.24
CA PRO A 109 2.54 -5.25 22.32
C PRO A 109 3.26 -4.26 23.25
N GLY A 110 2.56 -3.20 23.66
CA GLY A 110 3.13 -2.11 24.46
C GLY A 110 3.98 -1.11 23.68
N ALA A 111 4.21 -1.33 22.37
CA ALA A 111 4.93 -0.37 21.54
C ALA A 111 4.15 0.94 21.43
N ARG A 112 4.88 2.05 21.59
CA ARG A 112 4.38 3.39 21.30
C ARG A 112 4.53 3.66 19.82
N ILE A 113 3.44 4.01 19.16
CA ILE A 113 3.46 4.48 17.78
C ILE A 113 2.92 5.91 17.72
N GLU A 114 3.40 6.67 16.76
CA GLU A 114 2.90 8.01 16.48
C GLU A 114 2.23 7.99 15.10
N VAL A 115 1.01 8.51 15.01
CA VAL A 115 0.24 8.62 13.77
C VAL A 115 -0.32 10.03 13.72
N GLU A 116 0.12 10.82 12.73
CA GLU A 116 -0.28 12.21 12.56
C GLU A 116 -0.03 13.06 13.82
N GLY A 117 1.15 12.85 14.45
CA GLY A 117 1.54 13.54 15.69
C GLY A 117 0.84 13.05 16.96
N LYS A 118 -0.15 12.15 16.86
CA LYS A 118 -0.84 11.57 18.02
C LYS A 118 -0.17 10.26 18.44
N ARG A 119 0.03 10.09 19.73
CA ARG A 119 0.66 8.89 20.31
C ARG A 119 -0.42 7.85 20.63
N TYR A 120 -0.18 6.62 20.19
CA TYR A 120 -0.98 5.44 20.50
C TYR A 120 -0.08 4.38 21.13
N VAL A 121 -0.67 3.51 21.94
CA VAL A 121 0.01 2.36 22.53
C VAL A 121 -0.72 1.11 22.06
N LEU A 122 0.03 0.14 21.56
CA LEU A 122 -0.55 -1.13 21.19
C LEU A 122 -0.96 -1.90 22.46
N CYS A 123 -2.25 -2.15 22.63
CA CYS A 123 -2.76 -2.86 23.81
C CYS A 123 -2.12 -4.25 23.95
N ASN A 124 -1.70 -4.61 25.17
CA ASN A 124 -1.06 -5.89 25.46
C ASN A 124 -1.99 -7.10 25.30
N ILE A 125 -3.30 -6.88 25.42
CA ILE A 125 -4.31 -7.94 25.40
C ILE A 125 -4.93 -8.07 24.01
N CYS A 126 -5.58 -7.00 23.52
CA CYS A 126 -6.33 -7.05 22.27
C CYS A 126 -5.51 -6.69 21.02
N LYS A 127 -4.29 -6.17 21.16
CA LYS A 127 -3.42 -5.77 20.04
C LYS A 127 -4.08 -4.76 19.08
N LEU A 128 -4.89 -3.85 19.64
CA LEU A 128 -5.47 -2.69 18.96
C LEU A 128 -4.92 -1.38 19.55
N PHE A 129 -5.16 -0.27 18.85
CA PHE A 129 -4.90 1.10 19.32
C PHE A 129 -6.09 1.70 20.03
#